data_AF-A0A1J3JML3-F1
#
_entry.id   AF-A0A1J3JML3-F1
#
_cell.length_a   1.000
_cell.length_b   1.000
_cell.length_c   1.000
_cell.angle_alpha   90.00
_cell.angle_beta   90.00
_cell.angle_gamma   90.00
#
_symmetry.space_group_name_H-M   'P 1'
#
loop_
_entity.id
_entity.type
_entity.pdbx_description
1 polymer ?
#
loop_
_entity_poly.entity_id
_entity_poly.type
_entity_poly.pdbx_seq_one_letter_code
_entity_poly.pdbx_strand_id
1 'polypeptide(L)'
;SAHLAAVVQGLLKVIAGIEISFTLTSKSGGEDEDDIFADLYIVKWTGLFIMPLTIIVVNLVAIVIGASRTIYSVIPQWGKLMGGTFFSLWVLTHMYPFAKGLMGRRGKVPTIVYVWSGLVS
;
A
#
# COMPACT_ATOMS: atom_id res chain seq x y z
N SER A 1 -17.80 -12.43 15.55
CA SER A 1 -16.61 -11.85 16.19
C SER A 1 -16.74 -10.33 16.30
N ALA A 2 -17.62 -9.83 17.17
CA ALA A 2 -17.83 -8.38 17.39
C ALA A 2 -16.78 -7.74 18.33
N HIS A 3 -16.04 -8.57 19.07
CA HIS A 3 -15.05 -8.12 20.05
C HIS A 3 -13.85 -7.42 19.42
N LEU A 4 -13.39 -7.87 18.25
CA LEU A 4 -12.23 -7.25 17.57
C LEU A 4 -12.59 -5.88 16.97
N ALA A 5 -13.81 -5.74 16.44
CA ALA A 5 -14.32 -4.46 15.95
C ALA A 5 -14.47 -3.43 17.08
N ALA A 6 -15.00 -3.84 18.23
CA ALA A 6 -15.14 -2.97 19.40
C ALA A 6 -13.77 -2.49 19.95
N VAL A 7 -12.75 -3.35 19.97
CA VAL A 7 -11.39 -2.99 20.39
C VAL A 7 -10.75 -2.01 19.41
N VAL A 8 -10.90 -2.24 18.11
CA VAL A 8 -10.39 -1.32 17.07
C VAL A 8 -11.10 0.04 17.15
N GLN A 9 -12.41 0.05 17.40
CA GLN A 9 -13.20 1.28 17.53
C GLN A 9 -12.83 2.06 18.81
N GLY A 10 -12.56 1.37 19.91
CA GLY A 10 -12.03 1.96 21.15
C GLY A 10 -10.63 2.54 20.96
N LEU A 11 -9.75 1.82 20.26
CA LEU A 11 -8.39 2.28 19.96
C LEU A 11 -8.40 3.53 19.07
N LEU A 12 -9.28 3.57 18.06
CA LEU A 12 -9.48 4.73 17.21
C LEU A 12 -10.01 5.94 17.99
N LYS A 13 -10.94 5.73 18.93
CA LYS A 13 -11.49 6.81 19.76
C LYS A 13 -10.45 7.45 20.69
N VAL A 14 -9.54 6.64 21.25
CA VAL A 14 -8.50 7.12 22.17
C VAL A 14 -7.34 7.79 21.42
N ILE A 15 -6.95 7.27 20.26
CA ILE A 15 -5.86 7.84 19.44
C ILE A 15 -6.33 9.10 18.69
N ALA A 16 -7.59 9.15 18.26
CA ALA A 16 -8.07 10.25 17.43
C ALA A 16 -8.26 11.55 18.19
N GLY A 17 -8.50 11.56 19.51
CA GLY A 17 -8.38 12.72 20.42
C GLY A 17 -9.01 14.07 20.01
N ILE A 18 -9.78 14.10 18.92
CA ILE A 18 -10.21 15.29 18.22
C ILE A 18 -11.73 15.24 18.26
N GLU A 19 -12.30 16.20 18.97
CA GLU A 19 -13.64 16.69 18.71
C GLU A 19 -13.83 16.70 17.19
N ILE A 20 -14.73 15.87 16.67
CA ILE A 20 -15.15 15.98 15.28
C ILE A 20 -15.96 17.27 15.20
N SER A 21 -15.27 18.40 15.26
CA SER A 21 -15.72 19.67 14.74
C SER A 21 -15.92 19.43 13.26
N PHE A 22 -17.16 19.08 12.92
CA PHE A 22 -17.62 19.04 11.56
C PHE A 22 -17.63 20.48 11.06
N THR A 23 -16.44 20.97 10.68
CA THR A 23 -16.33 22.18 9.89
C THR A 23 -16.87 21.81 8.51
N LEU A 24 -18.16 22.07 8.31
CA LEU A 24 -18.75 22.23 6.99
C LEU A 24 -17.96 23.32 6.28
N THR A 25 -16.90 22.96 5.55
CA THR A 25 -16.34 23.86 4.56
C THR A 25 -17.34 23.87 3.41
N SER A 26 -18.25 24.85 3.44
CA SER A 26 -19.01 25.23 2.27
C SER A 26 -18.02 25.49 1.13
N LYS A 27 -18.31 24.91 -0.02
CA LYS A 27 -17.63 25.22 -1.27
C LYS A 27 -17.78 26.72 -1.53
N SER A 28 -16.76 27.51 -1.25
CA SER A 28 -16.62 28.84 -1.81
C SER A 28 -16.30 28.66 -3.30
N GLY A 29 -17.27 28.97 -4.15
CA GLY A 29 -17.02 29.26 -5.56
C GLY A 29 -16.25 30.58 -5.71
N GLY A 30 -15.54 30.71 -6.83
CA GLY A 30 -14.64 31.82 -7.18
C GLY A 30 -13.23 31.28 -7.40
N GLU A 31 -12.95 30.69 -8.57
CA GLU A 31 -12.35 31.39 -9.73
C GLU A 31 -10.88 31.74 -9.49
N ASP A 32 -9.99 30.88 -10.02
CA ASP A 32 -8.74 31.26 -10.70
C ASP A 32 -8.19 30.01 -11.41
N GLU A 33 -8.24 30.04 -12.75
CA GLU A 33 -8.51 28.90 -13.63
C GLU A 33 -7.30 28.09 -14.12
N ASP A 34 -6.05 28.39 -13.76
CA ASP A 34 -4.90 27.77 -14.45
C ASP A 34 -3.91 26.95 -13.58
N ASP A 35 -4.11 26.87 -12.25
CA ASP A 35 -3.19 26.12 -11.34
C ASP A 35 -3.89 25.21 -10.29
N ILE A 36 -5.18 24.91 -10.49
CA ILE A 36 -6.03 24.17 -9.53
C ILE A 36 -5.60 22.71 -9.29
N PHE A 37 -4.73 22.14 -10.14
CA PHE A 37 -4.33 20.74 -10.05
C PHE A 37 -2.90 20.52 -9.56
N ALA A 38 -2.08 21.56 -9.38
CA ALA A 38 -0.74 21.43 -8.83
C ALA A 38 -0.77 20.85 -7.40
N ASP A 39 -1.75 21.28 -6.61
CA ASP A 39 -1.97 20.82 -5.22
C ASP A 39 -2.55 19.39 -5.13
N LEU A 40 -3.09 18.85 -6.24
CA LEU A 40 -3.51 17.45 -6.35
C LEU A 40 -2.36 16.48 -6.67
N TYR A 41 -1.20 16.98 -7.10
CA TYR A 41 0.00 16.17 -7.35
C TYR A 41 0.91 16.02 -6.13
N ILE A 42 0.66 16.79 -5.06
CA ILE A 42 1.35 16.61 -3.78
C ILE A 42 0.73 15.40 -3.09
N VAL A 43 1.43 14.27 -3.17
CA VAL A 43 1.18 13.14 -2.28
C VAL A 43 1.37 13.65 -0.85
N LYS A 44 0.27 14.03 -0.20
CA LYS A 44 0.27 14.41 1.21
C LYS A 44 0.74 13.20 2.01
N TRP A 45 1.97 13.25 2.49
CA TRP A 45 2.52 12.24 3.40
C TRP A 45 1.69 12.23 4.67
N THR A 46 0.74 11.32 4.74
CA THR A 46 -0.09 11.09 5.92
C THR A 46 0.43 9.87 6.66
N GLY A 47 0.23 9.83 7.98
CA GLY A 47 0.58 8.66 8.79
C GLY A 47 -0.10 7.36 8.32
N LEU A 48 -1.19 7.47 7.54
CA LEU A 48 -1.89 6.35 6.92
C LEU A 48 -0.98 5.55 5.96
N PHE A 49 0.02 6.18 5.34
CA PHE A 49 0.96 5.50 4.43
C PHE A 49 2.01 4.65 5.13
N ILE A 50 2.28 4.91 6.41
CA ILE A 50 3.28 4.16 7.18
C ILE A 50 2.92 2.68 7.23
N MET A 51 1.64 2.35 7.43
CA MET A 51 1.21 0.95 7.56
C MET A 51 1.40 0.16 6.25
N PRO A 52 0.86 0.59 5.08
CA PRO A 52 1.06 -0.14 3.83
C PRO A 52 2.53 -0.17 3.38
N LEU A 53 3.28 0.92 3.53
CA LEU A 53 4.70 0.96 3.14
C LEU A 53 5.54 0.00 3.98
N THR A 54 5.28 -0.08 5.29
CA THR A 54 5.97 -1.03 6.18
C THR A 54 5.69 -2.46 5.76
N ILE A 55 4.44 -2.81 5.41
CA ILE A 55 4.08 -4.15 4.94
C ILE A 55 4.86 -4.51 3.67
N ILE A 56 4.97 -3.58 2.71
CA ILE A 56 5.73 -3.78 1.47
C ILE A 56 7.21 -4.02 1.79
N VAL A 57 7.83 -3.13 2.58
CA VAL A 57 9.27 -3.21 2.90
C VAL A 57 9.59 -4.51 3.64
N VAL A 58 8.80 -4.85 4.67
CA VAL A 58 9.03 -6.08 5.46
C VAL A 58 8.90 -7.33 4.59
N ASN A 59 7.93 -7.40 3.67
CA ASN A 59 7.79 -8.54 2.76
C ASN A 59 8.97 -8.68 1.80
N LEU A 60 9.44 -7.56 1.22
CA LEU A 60 10.61 -7.58 0.34
C LEU A 60 11.86 -8.06 1.10
N VAL A 61 12.08 -7.53 2.30
CA VAL A 61 13.19 -7.96 3.17
C VAL A 61 13.06 -9.44 3.55
N ALA A 62 11.86 -9.93 3.84
CA ALA A 62 11.62 -11.33 4.16
C ALA A 62 11.99 -12.26 3.00
N ILE A 63 11.67 -11.89 1.75
CA ILE A 63 12.06 -12.66 0.56
C ILE A 63 13.59 -12.69 0.43
N VAL A 64 14.26 -11.53 0.55
CA VAL A 64 15.74 -11.44 0.42
C VAL A 64 16.45 -12.26 1.49
N ILE A 65 16.03 -12.13 2.75
CA ILE A 65 16.61 -12.88 3.86
C ILE A 65 16.30 -14.37 3.72
N GLY A 66 15.07 -14.73 3.35
CA GLY A 66 14.67 -16.11 3.10
C GLY A 66 15.54 -16.75 2.04
N ALA A 67 15.69 -16.10 0.88
CA ALA A 67 16.50 -16.60 -0.23
C ALA A 67 17.97 -16.74 0.19
N SER A 68 18.54 -15.72 0.83
CA SER A 68 19.92 -15.74 1.31
C SER A 68 20.15 -16.91 2.28
N ARG A 69 19.26 -17.08 3.27
CA ARG A 69 19.37 -18.19 4.23
C ARG A 69 19.26 -19.56 3.57
N THR A 70 18.38 -19.72 2.58
CA THR A 70 18.24 -21.00 1.87
C THR A 70 19.46 -21.32 1.01
N ILE A 71 19.99 -20.34 0.27
CA ILE A 71 21.16 -20.52 -0.61
C ILE A 71 22.41 -20.89 0.19
N TYR A 72 22.65 -20.22 1.33
CA TYR A 72 23.84 -20.46 2.15
C TYR A 72 23.67 -21.58 3.19
N SER A 73 22.52 -22.28 3.22
CA SER A 73 22.31 -23.37 4.16
C SER A 73 22.89 -24.70 3.67
N VAL A 74 23.42 -25.49 4.60
CA VAL A 74 23.97 -26.83 4.32
C VAL A 74 22.89 -27.79 3.81
N ILE A 75 21.65 -27.63 4.28
CA ILE A 75 20.49 -28.41 3.84
C ILE A 75 19.39 -27.41 3.42
N PRO A 76 19.30 -27.09 2.11
CA PRO A 76 18.39 -26.06 1.64
C PRO A 76 16.92 -26.52 1.68
N GLN A 77 16.11 -25.75 2.41
CA GLN A 77 14.66 -25.98 2.55
C GLN A 77 13.86 -25.23 1.48
N TRP A 78 14.01 -25.65 0.22
CA TRP A 78 13.36 -25.01 -0.93
C TRP A 78 11.83 -24.91 -0.82
N GLY A 79 11.15 -25.93 -0.30
CA GLY A 79 9.69 -25.89 -0.14
C GLY A 79 9.21 -24.78 0.80
N LYS A 80 9.95 -24.52 1.88
CA LYS A 80 9.64 -23.45 2.83
C LYS A 80 9.88 -22.06 2.21
N LEU A 81 10.96 -21.92 1.43
CA LEU A 81 11.24 -20.70 0.68
C LEU A 81 10.16 -20.41 -0.36
N MET A 82 9.74 -21.42 -1.12
CA MET A 82 8.69 -21.29 -2.15
C MET A 82 7.36 -20.88 -1.53
N GLY A 83 6.94 -21.55 -0.45
CA GLY A 83 5.71 -21.19 0.26
C GLY A 83 5.74 -19.77 0.84
N GLY A 84 6.87 -19.39 1.48
CA GLY A 84 7.07 -18.04 2.01
C GLY A 84 7.09 -16.96 0.93
N THR A 85 7.78 -17.22 -0.18
CA THR A 85 7.87 -16.29 -1.32
C THR A 85 6.53 -16.14 -2.01
N PHE A 86 5.79 -17.23 -2.21
CA PHE A 86 4.43 -17.18 -2.77
C PHE A 86 3.50 -16.34 -1.91
N PHE A 87 3.52 -16.54 -0.58
CA PHE A 87 2.72 -15.74 0.34
C PHE A 87 3.12 -14.26 0.29
N SER A 88 4.42 -13.95 0.33
CA SER A 88 4.88 -12.57 0.24
C SER A 88 4.52 -11.91 -1.09
N LEU A 89 4.59 -12.62 -2.22
CA LEU A 89 4.14 -12.13 -3.52
C LEU A 89 2.62 -11.91 -3.56
N TRP A 90 1.84 -12.78 -2.95
CA TRP A 90 0.40 -12.61 -2.81
C TRP A 90 0.06 -11.33 -2.02
N VAL A 91 0.74 -11.07 -0.90
CA VAL A 91 0.58 -9.84 -0.10
C VAL A 91 0.98 -8.62 -0.92
N LEU A 92 2.13 -8.65 -1.60
CA LEU A 92 2.61 -7.54 -2.44
C LEU A 92 1.65 -7.24 -3.60
N THR A 93 1.06 -8.27 -4.21
CA THR A 93 0.04 -8.12 -5.26
C THR A 93 -1.18 -7.36 -4.74
N HIS A 94 -1.63 -7.63 -3.51
CA HIS A 94 -2.73 -6.88 -2.88
C HIS A 94 -2.36 -5.42 -2.56
N MET A 95 -1.07 -5.13 -2.35
CA MET A 95 -0.58 -3.77 -2.10
C MET A 95 -0.28 -2.99 -3.39
N TYR A 96 -0.27 -3.63 -4.57
CA TYR A 96 -0.10 -2.97 -5.86
C TYR A 96 -1.10 -1.83 -6.15
N PRO A 97 -2.42 -1.95 -5.90
CA PRO A 97 -3.36 -0.83 -6.09
C PRO A 97 -3.01 0.39 -5.21
N PHE A 98 -2.50 0.16 -4.00
CA PHE A 98 -2.02 1.24 -3.12
C PHE A 98 -0.76 1.89 -3.68
N ALA A 99 0.23 1.09 -4.09
CA ALA A 99 1.45 1.60 -4.73
C ALA A 99 1.14 2.37 -6.03
N LYS A 100 0.18 1.89 -6.82
CA LYS A 100 -0.33 2.60 -8.01
C LYS A 100 -1.03 3.91 -7.63
N GLY A 101 -1.78 3.93 -6.52
CA GLY A 101 -2.38 5.14 -5.97
C GLY A 101 -1.35 6.21 -5.55
N LEU A 102 -0.19 5.78 -5.04
CA LEU A 102 0.94 6.69 -4.72
C LEU A 102 1.68 7.18 -5.97
N MET A 103 1.74 6.40 -7.05
CA MET A 103 2.47 6.75 -8.28
C MET A 103 1.80 7.85 -9.13
N GLY A 104 0.69 8.44 -8.66
CA GLY A 104 0.00 9.52 -9.36
C GLY A 104 -0.52 9.12 -10.73
N ARG A 105 -1.04 10.09 -11.48
CA ARG A 105 -1.62 9.88 -12.80
C ARG A 105 -0.53 9.73 -13.87
N ARG A 106 0.37 8.74 -13.74
CA ARG A 106 1.15 8.31 -14.91
C ARG A 106 0.18 7.66 -15.90
N GLY A 107 0.29 8.10 -17.16
CA GLY A 107 -0.70 7.93 -18.22
C GLY A 107 -1.36 6.55 -18.24
N LYS A 108 -2.61 6.51 -18.72
CA LYS A 108 -3.45 5.31 -18.87
C LYS A 108 -2.79 4.26 -19.75
N VAL A 109 -1.69 3.63 -19.30
CA VAL A 109 -1.16 2.44 -19.95
C VAL A 109 -2.15 1.35 -19.55
N PRO A 110 -2.91 0.79 -20.49
CA PRO A 110 -3.94 -0.18 -20.16
C PRO A 110 -3.28 -1.32 -19.39
N THR A 111 -3.76 -1.63 -18.18
CA THR A 111 -3.21 -2.72 -17.34
C THR A 111 -3.13 -4.04 -18.13
N ILE A 112 -3.98 -4.19 -19.15
CA ILE A 112 -3.96 -5.31 -20.10
C ILE A 112 -2.63 -5.47 -20.85
N VAL A 113 -1.91 -4.40 -21.20
CA VAL A 113 -0.61 -4.46 -21.89
C VAL A 113 0.43 -5.20 -21.04
N TYR A 114 0.46 -4.96 -19.72
CA TYR A 114 1.35 -5.67 -18.80
C TYR A 114 1.00 -7.16 -18.67
N VAL A 115 -0.30 -7.49 -18.73
CA VAL A 115 -0.76 -8.88 -18.70
C VAL A 115 -0.31 -9.63 -19.96
N TRP A 116 -0.44 -9.00 -21.14
CA TRP A 116 0.02 -9.58 -22.40
C TRP A 116 1.55 -9.72 -22.48
N SER A 117 2.32 -8.73 -21.99
CA SER A 117 3.78 -8.83 -21.99
C SER A 117 4.32 -9.94 -21.09
N GLY A 118 3.62 -10.25 -19.99
CA GLY A 118 3.98 -11.36 -19.10
C GLY A 118 3.52 -12.74 -19.59
N LEU A 119 2.55 -12.80 -20.50
CA LEU A 119 2.05 -14.06 -21.10
C LEU A 119 2.82 -14.46 -22.37
N VAL A 120 3.39 -13.48 -23.08
CA VAL A 120 4.17 -13.70 -24.31
C VAL A 120 5.66 -13.94 -24.02
N SER A 121 6.15 -13.53 -22.84
CA SER A 121 7.49 -13.86 -22.34
C SER A 121 7.50 -15.16 -21.56
#